data_AF-X1ZYC7-F1
#
_entry.id   AF-X1ZYC7-F1
#
_cell.length_a   1.000
_cell.length_b   1.000
_cell.length_c   1.000
_cell.angle_alpha   90.00
_cell.angle_beta   90.00
_cell.angle_gamma   90.00
#
_symmetry.space_group_name_H-M   'P 1'
#
loop_
_entity.id
_entity.type
_entity.pdbx_description
1 polymer ?
#
loop_
_entity_poly.entity_id
_entity_poly.type
_entity_poly.pdbx_seq_one_letter_code
_entity_poly.pdbx_strand_id
1 'polypeptide(L)'
;MSEQQTPSLDSTEEPAPSPNPPVYITKAEMDAIVAKAVQQATEDTANLFTKKLLALEEKYKQKIQDLEAQVKTAERHGNQLEQYSRRSHVHEKPLFHEFADSVVSHGFLPQIIHPRRFTDHRGTLLDNFFCKLSPAYAKTMAGIMTTKLSDHQGCFVTIDCLQKSKVHNRYITITKKVTDFNKKVCDHICDADLLHRIDYERALKENYQLFEETLQEAISANTETKRVKVNKYKQKKKHYGLPWAY
;
A
#
# COMPACT_ATOMS: atom_id res chain seq x y z
N MET A 1 54.38 46.66 -48.86
CA MET A 1 54.83 47.26 -47.58
C MET A 1 54.22 46.41 -46.49
N SER A 2 55.02 45.53 -45.86
CA SER A 2 55.73 45.81 -44.59
C SER A 2 54.72 45.69 -43.45
N GLU A 3 54.87 44.87 -42.41
CA GLU A 3 56.03 44.27 -41.73
C GLU A 3 55.66 42.88 -41.20
N GLN A 4 56.58 41.93 -41.30
CA GLN A 4 56.53 40.67 -40.56
C GLN A 4 57.28 40.85 -39.24
N GLN A 5 56.56 40.71 -38.13
CA GLN A 5 57.06 40.81 -36.77
C GLN A 5 57.51 39.41 -36.33
N THR A 6 58.82 39.23 -36.13
CA THR A 6 59.42 38.00 -35.58
C THR A 6 59.23 37.94 -34.07
N PRO A 7 58.72 36.82 -33.49
CA PRO A 7 58.66 36.65 -32.05
C PRO A 7 60.02 36.17 -31.51
N SER A 8 60.55 36.91 -30.53
CA SER A 8 61.74 36.51 -29.78
C SER A 8 61.40 35.33 -28.86
N LEU A 9 61.99 34.17 -29.15
CA LEU A 9 62.07 33.05 -28.21
C LEU A 9 63.09 33.39 -27.13
N ASP A 10 62.59 33.85 -25.98
CA ASP A 10 63.32 33.86 -24.72
C ASP A 10 63.02 32.53 -24.02
N SER A 11 63.87 31.54 -24.28
CA SER A 11 63.78 30.20 -23.71
C SER A 11 64.63 30.13 -22.44
N THR A 12 64.09 30.67 -21.35
CA THR A 12 64.50 30.32 -19.98
C THR A 12 63.79 29.01 -19.62
N GLU A 13 64.31 27.88 -20.12
CA GLU A 13 63.91 26.55 -19.63
C GLU A 13 64.34 26.45 -18.15
N GLU A 14 63.39 26.61 -17.24
CA GLU A 14 63.59 26.19 -15.85
C GLU A 14 63.96 24.69 -15.86
N PRO A 15 65.05 24.30 -15.19
CA PRO A 15 65.50 22.92 -15.15
C PRO A 15 64.38 22.06 -14.58
N ALA A 16 63.99 21.03 -15.34
CA ALA A 16 62.94 20.10 -14.95
C ALA A 16 63.18 19.62 -13.50
N PRO A 17 62.17 19.73 -12.62
CA PRO A 17 62.33 19.37 -11.22
C PRO A 17 62.84 17.93 -11.13
N SER A 18 63.98 17.77 -10.46
CA SER A 18 64.61 16.48 -10.23
C SER A 18 63.55 15.46 -9.79
N PRO A 19 63.49 14.27 -10.40
CA PRO A 19 62.55 13.24 -9.99
C PRO A 19 62.77 12.97 -8.50
N ASN A 20 61.70 13.16 -7.71
CA ASN A 20 61.77 12.90 -6.28
C ASN A 20 62.24 11.46 -6.05
N PRO A 21 63.13 11.22 -5.08
CA PRO A 21 63.61 9.89 -4.80
C PRO A 21 62.44 8.95 -4.44
N PRO A 22 62.49 7.67 -4.87
CA PRO A 22 61.45 6.71 -4.55
C PRO A 22 61.30 6.57 -3.03
N VAL A 23 60.09 6.81 -2.54
CA VAL A 23 59.75 6.63 -1.13
C VAL A 23 59.49 5.14 -0.90
N TYR A 24 60.38 4.50 -0.13
CA TYR A 24 60.23 3.10 0.25
C TYR A 24 59.43 3.01 1.55
N ILE A 25 58.21 2.49 1.47
CA ILE A 25 57.38 2.18 2.63
C ILE A 25 57.85 0.84 3.19
N THR A 26 58.18 0.82 4.48
CA THR A 26 58.55 -0.41 5.18
C THR A 26 57.31 -1.30 5.36
N LYS A 27 57.53 -2.62 5.48
CA LYS A 27 56.43 -3.57 5.74
C LYS A 27 55.62 -3.17 6.99
N ALA A 28 56.28 -2.69 8.04
CA ALA A 28 55.63 -2.26 9.28
C ALA A 28 54.71 -1.04 9.06
N GLU A 29 55.11 -0.07 8.24
CA GLU A 29 54.26 1.08 7.89
C GLU A 29 53.04 0.66 7.07
N MET A 30 53.22 -0.29 6.14
CA MET A 30 52.11 -0.82 5.36
C MET A 30 51.10 -1.59 6.23
N ASP A 31 51.59 -2.44 7.15
CA ASP A 31 50.74 -3.17 8.10
C ASP A 31 49.96 -2.20 9.01
N ALA A 32 50.58 -1.10 9.45
CA ALA A 32 49.92 -0.06 10.24
C ALA A 32 48.84 0.70 9.44
N ILE A 33 49.08 1.01 8.16
CA ILE A 33 48.09 1.63 7.26
C ILE A 33 46.89 0.69 7.07
N VAL A 34 47.14 -0.60 6.83
CA VAL A 34 46.08 -1.60 6.65
C VAL A 34 45.27 -1.76 7.94
N ALA A 35 45.93 -1.87 9.10
CA ALA A 35 45.24 -1.97 10.39
C ALA A 35 44.34 -0.76 10.65
N LYS A 36 44.82 0.46 10.38
CA LYS A 36 44.04 1.69 10.53
C LYS A 36 42.85 1.73 9.56
N ALA A 37 43.03 1.31 8.31
CA ALA A 37 41.97 1.27 7.33
C ALA A 37 40.88 0.24 7.70
N VAL A 38 41.28 -0.93 8.21
CA VAL A 38 40.34 -1.95 8.70
C VAL A 38 39.56 -1.43 9.90
N GLN A 39 40.23 -0.80 10.87
CA GLN A 39 39.57 -0.20 12.03
C GLN A 39 38.55 0.85 11.62
N GLN A 40 38.92 1.79 10.72
CA GLN A 40 37.99 2.81 10.23
C GLN A 40 36.79 2.18 9.52
N ALA A 41 37.01 1.17 8.66
CA ALA A 41 35.93 0.48 7.97
C ALA A 41 34.98 -0.23 8.96
N THR A 42 35.50 -0.82 10.04
CA THR A 42 34.67 -1.43 11.08
C THR A 42 33.86 -0.40 11.85
N GLU A 43 34.45 0.76 12.19
CA GLU A 43 33.76 1.86 12.88
C GLU A 43 32.67 2.47 11.99
N ASP A 44 32.95 2.70 10.70
CA ASP A 44 31.98 3.22 9.74
C ASP A 44 30.80 2.27 9.55
N THR A 45 31.08 0.96 9.50
CA THR A 45 30.07 -0.08 9.40
C THR A 45 29.20 -0.13 10.66
N ALA A 46 29.81 -0.07 11.84
CA ALA A 46 29.07 -0.01 13.11
C ALA A 46 28.18 1.24 13.19
N ASN A 47 28.71 2.40 12.83
CA ASN A 47 27.97 3.67 12.80
C ASN A 47 26.79 3.61 11.82
N LEU A 48 26.97 2.99 10.65
CA LEU A 48 25.90 2.79 9.67
C LEU A 48 24.79 1.89 10.24
N PHE A 49 25.12 0.81 10.92
CA PHE A 49 24.14 -0.06 11.56
C PHE A 49 23.39 0.65 12.68
N THR A 50 24.09 1.36 13.56
CA THR A 50 23.46 2.16 14.64
C THR A 50 22.49 3.19 14.07
N LYS A 51 22.87 3.90 13.00
CA LYS A 51 21.99 4.87 12.33
C LYS A 51 20.74 4.21 11.74
N LYS A 52 20.89 3.03 11.12
CA LYS A 52 19.74 2.28 10.58
C LYS A 52 18.82 1.79 11.69
N LEU A 53 19.37 1.35 12.81
CA LEU A 53 18.62 0.84 13.96
C LEU A 53 17.79 1.97 14.60
N LEU A 54 18.40 3.13 14.86
CA LEU A 54 17.68 4.31 15.36
C LEU A 54 16.56 4.78 14.43
N ALA A 55 16.80 4.78 13.11
CA ALA A 55 15.77 5.14 12.14
C ALA A 55 14.60 4.14 12.12
N LEU A 56 14.88 2.86 12.37
CA LEU A 56 13.85 1.82 12.48
C LEU A 56 13.03 1.99 13.76
N GLU A 57 13.68 2.28 14.90
CA GLU A 57 13.02 2.53 16.18
C GLU A 57 12.06 3.71 16.12
N GLU A 58 12.49 4.85 15.57
CA GLU A 58 11.63 6.03 15.40
C GLU A 58 10.43 5.73 14.48
N LYS A 59 10.65 4.96 13.41
CA LYS A 59 9.56 4.53 12.52
C LYS A 59 8.52 3.67 13.25
N TYR A 60 8.93 2.75 14.11
CA TYR A 60 8.00 1.93 14.89
C TYR A 60 7.28 2.73 15.97
N LYS A 61 7.98 3.65 16.63
CA LYS A 61 7.40 4.56 17.62
C LYS A 61 6.29 5.43 17.02
N GLN A 62 6.52 5.99 15.83
CA GLN A 62 5.48 6.73 15.12
C GLN A 62 4.27 5.84 14.78
N LYS A 63 4.50 4.61 14.31
CA LYS A 63 3.43 3.67 13.97
C LYS A 63 2.59 3.28 15.19
N ILE A 64 3.20 3.14 16.36
CA ILE A 64 2.49 2.87 17.62
C ILE A 64 1.59 4.05 17.97
N GLN A 65 2.11 5.29 17.93
CA GLN A 65 1.31 6.49 18.19
C GLN A 65 0.11 6.64 17.24
N ASP A 66 0.31 6.36 15.95
CA ASP A 66 -0.77 6.40 14.96
C ASP A 66 -1.87 5.37 15.25
N LEU A 67 -1.49 4.17 15.71
CA LEU A 67 -2.43 3.12 16.10
C LEU A 67 -3.20 3.48 17.38
N GLU A 68 -2.52 4.03 18.38
CA GLU A 68 -3.16 4.51 19.62
C GLU A 68 -4.20 5.61 19.32
N ALA A 69 -3.89 6.53 18.41
CA ALA A 69 -4.83 7.56 17.97
C ALA A 69 -6.07 6.98 17.26
N GLN A 70 -5.89 5.91 16.47
CA GLN A 70 -6.99 5.22 15.81
C GLN A 70 -7.88 4.49 16.82
N VAL A 71 -7.30 3.77 17.78
CA VAL A 71 -8.03 3.10 18.86
C VAL A 71 -8.86 4.09 19.66
N LYS A 72 -8.25 5.21 20.09
CA LYS A 72 -8.94 6.27 20.83
C LYS A 72 -10.11 6.88 20.04
N THR A 73 -9.99 6.96 18.72
CA THR A 73 -11.07 7.45 17.85
C THR A 73 -12.21 6.43 17.78
N ALA A 74 -11.87 5.15 17.64
CA ALA A 74 -12.85 4.06 17.62
C ALA A 74 -13.62 3.95 18.96
N GLU A 75 -12.93 4.10 20.09
CA GLU A 75 -13.55 4.12 21.42
C GLU A 75 -14.54 5.27 21.57
N ARG A 76 -14.20 6.48 21.11
CA ARG A 76 -15.14 7.62 21.12
C ARG A 76 -16.38 7.33 20.29
N HIS A 77 -16.23 6.70 19.12
CA HIS A 77 -17.35 6.33 18.26
C HIS A 77 -18.22 5.25 18.93
N GLY A 78 -17.61 4.25 19.55
CA GLY A 78 -18.32 3.22 20.31
C GLY A 78 -19.14 3.82 21.45
N ASN A 79 -18.54 4.70 22.25
CA ASN A 79 -19.24 5.38 23.36
C ASN A 79 -20.39 6.27 22.87
N GLN A 80 -20.22 6.96 21.73
CA GLN A 80 -21.30 7.71 21.11
C GLN A 80 -22.46 6.78 20.72
N LEU A 81 -22.18 5.68 20.02
CA LEU A 81 -23.20 4.69 19.62
C LEU A 81 -23.94 4.11 20.82
N GLU A 82 -23.23 3.76 21.89
CA GLU A 82 -23.84 3.25 23.11
C GLU A 82 -24.78 4.29 23.76
N GLN A 83 -24.36 5.55 23.78
CA GLN A 83 -25.19 6.66 24.27
C GLN A 83 -26.45 6.86 23.42
N TYR A 84 -26.38 6.69 22.09
CA TYR A 84 -27.54 6.72 21.21
C TYR A 84 -28.50 5.56 21.48
N SER A 85 -27.96 4.35 21.66
CA SER A 85 -28.73 3.16 22.01
C SER A 85 -29.54 3.37 23.28
N ARG A 86 -28.92 3.95 24.32
CA ARG A 86 -29.58 4.26 25.60
C ARG A 86 -30.64 5.34 25.49
N ARG A 87 -30.44 6.38 24.67
CA ARG A 87 -31.37 7.53 24.57
C ARG A 87 -32.61 7.28 23.72
N SER A 88 -32.58 6.30 22.83
CA SER A 88 -33.56 6.22 21.75
C SER A 88 -34.73 5.25 22.01
N HIS A 89 -34.75 4.47 23.10
CA HIS A 89 -35.69 3.35 23.29
C HIS A 89 -35.77 2.41 22.06
N VAL A 90 -34.78 2.46 21.17
CA VAL A 90 -34.78 1.76 19.87
C VAL A 90 -34.59 0.25 20.05
N HIS A 91 -34.09 -0.17 21.21
CA HIS A 91 -33.98 -1.59 21.59
C HIS A 91 -35.32 -2.31 21.79
N GLU A 92 -36.45 -1.59 21.86
CA GLU A 92 -37.74 -2.24 22.13
C GLU A 92 -38.40 -2.81 20.86
N LYS A 93 -37.84 -2.58 19.66
CA LYS A 93 -38.43 -3.04 18.39
C LYS A 93 -37.53 -4.07 17.69
N PRO A 94 -37.89 -5.37 17.70
CA PRO A 94 -37.11 -6.45 17.08
C PRO A 94 -36.72 -6.19 15.62
N LEU A 95 -37.63 -5.57 14.85
CA LEU A 95 -37.42 -5.22 13.44
C LEU A 95 -36.24 -4.25 13.23
N PHE A 96 -35.93 -3.39 14.20
CA PHE A 96 -34.78 -2.50 14.09
C PHE A 96 -33.46 -3.27 14.27
N HIS A 97 -33.40 -4.21 15.21
CA HIS A 97 -32.22 -5.07 15.39
C HIS A 97 -31.97 -5.91 14.16
N GLU A 98 -33.00 -6.56 13.62
CA GLU A 98 -32.86 -7.37 12.41
C GLU A 98 -32.34 -6.54 11.22
N PHE A 99 -32.87 -5.34 11.03
CA PHE A 99 -32.38 -4.42 10.00
C PHE A 99 -30.92 -3.99 10.25
N ALA A 100 -30.59 -3.57 11.47
CA ALA A 100 -29.25 -3.13 11.82
C ALA A 100 -28.21 -4.26 11.67
N ASP A 101 -28.53 -5.45 12.18
CA ASP A 101 -27.69 -6.64 12.09
C ASP A 101 -27.51 -7.08 10.64
N SER A 102 -28.57 -7.00 9.82
CA SER A 102 -28.48 -7.26 8.38
C SER A 102 -27.52 -6.28 7.70
N VAL A 103 -27.63 -4.98 7.96
CA VAL A 103 -26.74 -3.97 7.35
C VAL A 103 -25.29 -4.17 7.80
N VAL A 104 -25.05 -4.39 9.10
CA VAL A 104 -23.71 -4.54 9.68
C VAL A 104 -23.07 -5.86 9.25
N SER A 105 -23.82 -6.96 9.17
CA SER A 105 -23.30 -8.26 8.70
C SER A 105 -22.85 -8.23 7.24
N HIS A 106 -23.39 -7.32 6.42
CA HIS A 106 -22.92 -7.06 5.05
C HIS A 106 -21.75 -6.05 5.00
N GLY A 107 -21.25 -5.60 6.15
CA GLY A 107 -20.10 -4.70 6.28
C GLY A 107 -20.41 -3.23 6.00
N PHE A 108 -21.68 -2.83 6.11
CA PHE A 108 -22.11 -1.45 5.96
C PHE A 108 -22.34 -0.78 7.31
N LEU A 109 -21.99 0.50 7.41
CA LEU A 109 -22.25 1.32 8.59
C LEU A 109 -23.06 2.57 8.22
N PRO A 110 -24.04 2.96 9.04
CA PRO A 110 -24.79 4.19 8.85
C PRO A 110 -23.92 5.41 9.14
N GLN A 111 -23.97 6.40 8.26
CA GLN A 111 -23.24 7.67 8.40
C GLN A 111 -24.05 8.78 9.07
N ILE A 112 -25.38 8.72 8.96
CA ILE A 112 -26.26 9.68 9.61
C ILE A 112 -27.08 8.95 10.65
N ILE A 113 -26.86 9.32 11.90
CA ILE A 113 -27.47 8.70 13.07
C ILE A 113 -28.49 9.63 13.76
N HIS A 114 -28.66 10.85 13.25
CA HIS A 114 -29.55 11.86 13.82
C HIS A 114 -30.90 11.93 13.07
N PRO A 115 -32.01 12.18 13.77
CA PRO A 115 -33.31 12.38 13.14
C PRO A 115 -33.26 13.46 12.07
N ARG A 116 -33.96 13.22 10.97
CA ARG A 116 -33.91 14.08 9.78
C ARG A 116 -35.22 14.78 9.50
N ARG A 117 -36.31 14.20 9.96
CA ARG A 117 -37.62 14.83 9.93
C ARG A 117 -38.04 15.13 11.34
N PHE A 118 -38.28 16.40 11.63
CA PHE A 118 -38.72 16.87 12.94
C PHE A 118 -40.18 17.31 12.84
N THR A 119 -41.01 16.74 13.69
CA THR A 119 -42.34 17.24 14.02
C THR A 119 -42.27 17.91 15.39
N ASP A 120 -43.32 18.61 15.80
CA ASP A 120 -43.36 19.33 17.09
C ASP A 120 -43.08 18.44 18.31
N HIS A 121 -43.28 17.12 18.18
CA HIS A 121 -43.15 16.17 19.29
C HIS A 121 -42.22 14.98 19.00
N ARG A 122 -41.76 14.78 17.76
CA ARG A 122 -40.98 13.59 17.36
C ARG A 122 -39.95 13.90 16.29
N GLY A 123 -38.77 13.32 16.42
CA GLY A 123 -37.78 13.20 15.34
C GLY A 123 -37.84 11.80 14.72
N THR A 124 -37.80 11.71 13.39
CA THR A 124 -37.70 10.43 12.67
C THR A 124 -36.43 10.38 11.82
N LEU A 125 -35.73 9.25 11.87
CA LEU A 125 -34.54 8.94 11.05
C LEU A 125 -35.01 8.03 9.90
N LEU A 126 -35.45 8.63 8.79
CA LEU A 126 -36.04 7.88 7.67
C LEU A 126 -35.03 7.60 6.57
N ASP A 127 -34.17 8.56 6.27
CA ASP A 127 -33.14 8.33 5.27
C ASP A 127 -31.80 7.96 5.94
N ASN A 128 -30.99 7.16 5.27
CA ASN A 128 -29.71 6.69 5.78
C ASN A 128 -28.70 6.68 4.63
N PHE A 129 -27.47 7.07 4.90
CA PHE A 129 -26.34 6.81 4.01
C PHE A 129 -25.56 5.67 4.62
N PHE A 130 -25.42 4.57 3.88
CA PHE A 130 -24.64 3.41 4.31
C PHE A 130 -23.30 3.41 3.57
N CYS A 131 -22.21 3.26 4.31
CA CYS A 131 -20.87 3.16 3.73
C CYS A 131 -20.22 1.84 4.13
N LYS A 132 -19.53 1.22 3.18
CA LYS A 132 -18.75 0.00 3.44
C LYS A 132 -17.54 0.33 4.31
N LEU A 133 -17.28 -0.50 5.32
CA LEU A 133 -16.06 -0.45 6.12
C LEU A 133 -14.83 -0.54 5.22
N SER A 134 -14.08 0.56 5.12
CA SER A 134 -12.88 0.67 4.29
C SER A 134 -12.00 1.81 4.82
N PRO A 135 -10.71 1.90 4.43
CA PRO A 135 -9.85 3.02 4.84
C PRO A 135 -10.40 4.40 4.42
N ALA A 136 -11.21 4.47 3.36
CA ALA A 136 -11.88 5.69 2.94
C ALA A 136 -13.01 6.11 3.90
N TYR A 137 -13.60 5.16 4.64
CA TYR A 137 -14.60 5.43 5.67
C TYR A 137 -14.06 6.36 6.76
N ALA A 138 -12.81 6.15 7.21
CA ALA A 138 -12.18 6.95 8.27
C ALA A 138 -12.05 8.44 7.90
N LYS A 139 -12.12 8.77 6.61
CA LYS A 139 -12.08 10.15 6.10
C LYS A 139 -13.43 10.64 5.60
N THR A 140 -14.45 9.79 5.65
CA THR A 140 -15.81 10.15 5.27
C THR A 140 -16.40 10.95 6.42
N MET A 141 -17.06 12.07 6.09
CA MET A 141 -17.79 12.89 7.06
C MET A 141 -19.23 12.98 6.59
N ALA A 142 -20.17 12.97 7.53
CA ALA A 142 -21.57 13.17 7.23
C ALA A 142 -22.18 14.16 8.21
N GLY A 143 -23.25 14.80 7.78
CA GLY A 143 -23.91 15.82 8.58
C GLY A 143 -25.31 16.13 8.10
N ILE A 144 -26.02 16.84 8.96
CA ILE A 144 -27.36 17.35 8.69
C ILE A 144 -27.27 18.87 8.56
N MET A 145 -27.89 19.40 7.51
CA MET A 145 -28.05 20.82 7.30
C MET A 145 -29.15 21.34 8.23
N THR A 146 -28.79 22.27 9.11
CA THR A 146 -29.72 22.87 10.09
C THR A 146 -30.66 23.90 9.47
N THR A 147 -30.37 24.35 8.25
CA THR A 147 -31.23 25.29 7.52
C THR A 147 -32.55 24.62 7.15
N LYS A 148 -33.67 25.20 7.62
CA LYS A 148 -35.02 24.73 7.30
C LYS A 148 -35.37 25.05 5.85
N LEU A 149 -35.16 24.09 4.96
CA LEU A 149 -35.61 24.14 3.57
C LEU A 149 -36.92 23.36 3.34
N SER A 150 -37.22 22.39 4.22
CA SER A 150 -38.37 21.49 4.17
C SER A 150 -38.65 20.95 5.60
N ASP A 151 -39.76 20.22 5.79
CA ASP A 151 -40.02 19.37 6.96
C ASP A 151 -38.98 18.25 7.14
N HIS A 152 -38.22 17.95 6.08
CA HIS A 152 -37.00 17.15 6.11
C HIS A 152 -35.75 18.05 6.10
N GLN A 153 -34.81 17.77 7.00
CA GLN A 153 -33.49 18.39 7.00
C GLN A 153 -32.62 17.77 5.91
N GLY A 154 -32.02 18.64 5.10
CA GLY A 154 -31.06 18.24 4.08
C GLY A 154 -29.86 17.54 4.70
N CYS A 155 -29.30 16.57 4.00
CA CYS A 155 -28.22 15.75 4.52
C CYS A 155 -27.09 15.64 3.52
N PHE A 156 -25.86 15.61 4.02
CA PHE A 156 -24.69 15.48 3.18
C PHE A 156 -23.75 14.40 3.71
N VAL A 157 -23.04 13.79 2.78
CA VAL A 157 -21.92 12.89 3.05
C VAL A 157 -20.78 13.30 2.13
N THR A 158 -19.60 13.54 2.70
CA THR A 158 -18.38 13.80 1.94
C THR A 158 -17.58 12.52 1.92
N ILE A 159 -17.44 11.93 0.74
CA ILE A 159 -16.61 10.75 0.53
C ILE A 159 -15.27 11.25 0.02
N ASP A 160 -14.18 10.96 0.73
CA ASP A 160 -12.83 11.16 0.19
C ASP A 160 -12.61 10.15 -0.93
N CYS A 161 -13.09 10.52 -2.12
CA CYS A 161 -12.73 9.87 -3.35
C CYS A 161 -11.26 10.20 -3.59
N LEU A 162 -10.36 9.41 -2.99
CA LEU A 162 -8.96 9.37 -3.37
C LEU A 162 -8.95 9.17 -4.89
N GLN A 163 -8.82 10.28 -5.63
CA GLN A 163 -8.53 10.24 -7.03
C GLN A 163 -7.13 9.64 -7.08
N LYS A 164 -7.04 8.31 -7.15
CA LYS A 164 -5.87 7.67 -7.71
C LYS A 164 -5.76 8.33 -9.06
N SER A 165 -4.82 9.26 -9.21
CA SER A 165 -4.44 9.73 -10.53
C SER A 165 -4.20 8.43 -11.27
N LYS A 166 -5.08 8.14 -12.24
CA LYS A 166 -4.89 6.95 -13.05
C LYS A 166 -3.65 7.32 -13.83
N VAL A 167 -2.47 6.98 -13.31
CA VAL A 167 -1.28 6.80 -14.13
C VAL A 167 -1.81 5.90 -15.22
N HIS A 168 -2.04 6.49 -16.39
CA HIS A 168 -2.71 5.82 -17.47
C HIS A 168 -1.69 4.80 -17.93
N ASN A 169 -1.75 3.60 -17.32
CA ASN A 169 -0.79 2.55 -17.59
C ASN A 169 -1.03 2.18 -19.05
N ARG A 170 -0.16 2.70 -19.91
CA ARG A 170 -0.28 2.61 -21.36
C ARG A 170 -0.25 1.14 -21.79
N TYR A 171 0.21 0.27 -20.90
CA TYR A 171 0.29 -1.17 -21.04
C TYR A 171 -0.43 -1.86 -19.88
N ILE A 172 -1.15 -2.94 -20.22
CA ILE A 172 -1.70 -3.91 -19.26
C ILE A 172 -1.03 -5.24 -19.50
N THR A 173 -0.88 -6.03 -18.44
CA THR A 173 -0.48 -7.43 -18.56
C THR A 173 -1.74 -8.26 -18.75
N ILE A 174 -1.82 -8.99 -19.86
CA ILE A 174 -2.89 -9.94 -20.13
C ILE A 174 -2.33 -11.33 -19.91
N THR A 175 -2.98 -12.09 -19.04
CA THR A 175 -2.68 -13.50 -18.81
C THR A 175 -3.59 -14.33 -19.69
N LYS A 176 -3.03 -15.04 -20.67
CA LYS A 176 -3.77 -15.97 -21.52
C LYS A 176 -3.59 -17.38 -20.95
N LYS A 177 -4.72 -18.02 -20.64
CA LYS A 177 -4.75 -19.44 -20.27
C LYS A 177 -4.46 -20.29 -21.51
N VAL A 178 -3.60 -21.29 -21.36
CA VAL A 178 -3.35 -22.30 -22.40
C VAL A 178 -4.61 -23.15 -22.58
N THR A 179 -4.79 -23.80 -23.73
CA THR A 179 -5.84 -24.82 -23.91
C THR A 179 -5.69 -25.89 -22.83
N ASP A 180 -6.83 -26.31 -22.28
CA ASP A 180 -6.92 -27.30 -21.19
C ASP A 180 -6.19 -26.90 -19.90
N PHE A 181 -6.14 -25.60 -19.60
CA PHE A 181 -5.47 -25.03 -18.43
C PHE A 181 -5.70 -25.80 -17.12
N ASN A 182 -6.96 -26.06 -16.76
CA ASN A 182 -7.27 -26.74 -15.50
C ASN A 182 -6.66 -28.15 -15.47
N LYS A 183 -6.74 -28.89 -16.58
CA LYS A 183 -6.17 -30.23 -16.68
C LYS A 183 -4.65 -30.19 -16.50
N LYS A 184 -3.96 -29.31 -17.23
CA LYS A 184 -2.50 -29.21 -17.13
C LYS A 184 -1.99 -28.74 -15.77
N VAL A 185 -2.75 -27.89 -15.07
CA VAL A 185 -2.43 -27.49 -13.70
C VAL A 185 -2.61 -28.69 -12.75
N CYS A 186 -3.71 -29.44 -12.89
CA CYS A 186 -3.91 -30.67 -12.11
C CYS A 186 -2.81 -31.70 -12.37
N ASP A 187 -2.48 -31.96 -13.65
CA ASP A 187 -1.41 -32.88 -14.05
C ASP A 187 -0.07 -32.45 -13.41
N HIS A 188 0.28 -31.17 -13.47
CA HIS A 188 1.49 -30.63 -12.85
C HIS A 188 1.49 -30.82 -11.32
N ILE A 189 0.37 -30.55 -10.64
CA ILE A 189 0.27 -30.74 -9.18
C ILE A 189 0.39 -32.22 -8.80
N CYS A 190 -0.19 -33.12 -9.60
CA CYS A 190 -0.06 -34.56 -9.42
C CYS A 190 1.40 -35.01 -9.62
N ASP A 191 2.08 -34.50 -10.64
CA ASP A 191 3.49 -34.83 -10.94
C ASP A 191 4.46 -34.28 -9.89
N ALA A 192 4.10 -33.20 -9.19
CA ALA A 192 4.93 -32.58 -8.14
C ALA A 192 5.03 -33.41 -6.84
N ASP A 193 4.23 -34.48 -6.74
CA ASP A 193 4.23 -35.46 -5.64
C ASP A 193 4.30 -34.83 -4.24
N LEU A 194 3.37 -33.90 -3.98
CA LEU A 194 3.34 -33.11 -2.77
C LEU A 194 3.26 -33.94 -1.49
N LEU A 195 2.65 -35.13 -1.54
CA LEU A 195 2.50 -36.00 -0.38
C LEU A 195 3.86 -36.49 0.14
N HIS A 196 4.82 -36.77 -0.74
CA HIS A 196 6.16 -37.18 -0.34
C HIS A 196 7.06 -36.00 0.05
N ARG A 197 6.71 -34.78 -0.37
CA ARG A 197 7.44 -33.55 -0.02
C ARG A 197 6.93 -32.90 1.26
N ILE A 198 5.71 -33.21 1.68
CA ILE A 198 5.15 -32.75 2.95
C ILE A 198 5.88 -33.47 4.09
N ASP A 199 6.48 -32.67 4.96
CA ASP A 199 7.15 -33.14 6.15
C ASP A 199 6.21 -32.91 7.34
N TYR A 200 5.71 -34.00 7.93
CA TYR A 200 4.78 -33.93 9.06
C TYR A 200 5.44 -33.42 10.34
N GLU A 201 6.78 -33.42 10.41
CA GLU A 201 7.52 -32.87 11.54
C GLU A 201 7.76 -31.35 11.39
N ARG A 202 7.55 -30.78 10.19
CA ARG A 202 7.63 -29.33 9.97
C ARG A 202 6.39 -28.59 10.45
N ALA A 203 6.60 -27.30 10.70
CA ALA A 203 5.52 -26.40 11.04
C ALA A 203 4.48 -26.34 9.90
N LEU A 204 3.20 -26.41 10.26
CA LEU A 204 2.06 -26.36 9.34
C LEU A 204 2.17 -25.23 8.29
N LYS A 205 2.68 -24.07 8.71
CA LYS A 205 2.89 -22.90 7.84
C LYS A 205 3.82 -23.20 6.66
N GLU A 206 4.88 -23.97 6.88
CA GLU A 206 5.88 -24.29 5.85
C GLU A 206 5.31 -25.25 4.82
N ASN A 207 4.49 -26.22 5.24
CA ASN A 207 3.78 -27.13 4.33
C ASN A 207 2.74 -26.39 3.48
N TYR A 208 2.03 -25.40 4.05
CA TYR A 208 1.14 -24.54 3.26
C TYR A 208 1.91 -23.70 2.24
N GLN A 209 3.07 -23.16 2.62
CA GLN A 209 3.90 -22.38 1.71
C GLN A 209 4.42 -23.23 0.55
N LEU A 210 4.84 -24.46 0.81
CA LEU A 210 5.24 -25.42 -0.22
C LEU A 210 4.11 -25.70 -1.23
N PHE A 211 2.89 -25.89 -0.74
CA PHE A 211 1.70 -26.06 -1.58
C PHE A 211 1.43 -24.81 -2.43
N GLU A 212 1.47 -23.63 -1.83
CA GLU A 212 1.24 -22.35 -2.51
C GLU A 212 2.28 -22.11 -3.62
N GLU A 213 3.56 -22.37 -3.33
CA GLU A 213 4.66 -22.26 -4.30
C GLU A 213 4.45 -23.21 -5.48
N THR A 214 4.14 -24.49 -5.21
CA THR A 214 3.89 -25.48 -6.27
C THR A 214 2.67 -25.13 -7.12
N LEU A 215 1.59 -24.63 -6.49
CA LEU A 215 0.41 -24.17 -7.21
C LEU A 215 0.73 -22.95 -8.09
N GLN A 216 1.50 -22.00 -7.57
CA GLN A 216 1.90 -20.80 -8.30
C GLN A 216 2.82 -21.14 -9.48
N GLU A 217 3.74 -22.10 -9.31
CA GLU A 217 4.57 -22.67 -10.37
C GLU A 217 3.71 -23.33 -11.45
N ALA A 218 2.76 -24.20 -11.06
CA ALA A 218 1.85 -24.85 -12.01
C ALA A 218 1.01 -23.83 -12.80
N ILE A 219 0.51 -22.77 -12.15
CA ILE A 219 -0.24 -21.68 -12.81
C ILE A 219 0.66 -20.90 -13.76
N SER A 220 1.86 -20.52 -13.33
CA SER A 220 2.79 -19.72 -14.13
C SER A 220 3.32 -20.48 -15.35
N ALA A 221 3.64 -21.77 -15.19
CA ALA A 221 4.06 -22.66 -16.28
C ALA A 221 2.94 -22.84 -17.32
N ASN A 222 1.68 -22.76 -16.90
CA ASN A 222 0.51 -22.92 -17.76
C ASN A 222 -0.19 -21.59 -18.11
N THR A 223 0.47 -20.45 -17.93
CA THR A 223 -0.06 -19.16 -18.37
C THR A 223 0.93 -18.37 -19.20
N GLU A 224 0.47 -17.85 -20.34
CA GLU A 224 1.24 -16.90 -21.12
C GLU A 224 0.90 -15.49 -20.67
N THR A 225 1.88 -14.75 -20.13
CA THR A 225 1.73 -13.33 -19.85
C THR A 225 2.24 -12.49 -21.00
N LYS A 226 1.38 -11.62 -21.54
CA LYS A 226 1.74 -10.67 -22.60
C LYS A 226 1.43 -9.27 -22.15
N ARG A 227 2.41 -8.38 -22.25
CA ARG A 227 2.24 -6.96 -21.97
C ARG A 227 1.72 -6.28 -23.23
N VAL A 228 0.46 -5.85 -23.21
CA VAL A 228 -0.23 -5.30 -24.37
C VAL A 228 -0.57 -3.83 -24.14
N LYS A 229 -0.32 -2.99 -25.15
CA LYS A 229 -0.71 -1.58 -25.11
C LYS A 229 -2.23 -1.48 -25.05
N VAL A 230 -2.77 -0.73 -24.08
CA VAL A 230 -4.21 -0.54 -23.92
C VAL A 230 -4.74 0.22 -25.14
N ASN A 231 -5.51 -0.46 -25.99
CA ASN A 231 -6.24 0.18 -27.08
C ASN A 231 -7.59 0.69 -26.56
N LYS A 232 -7.67 1.99 -26.29
CA LYS A 232 -8.86 2.68 -25.73
C LYS A 232 -10.15 2.42 -26.54
N TYR A 233 -10.04 2.24 -27.85
CA TYR A 233 -11.20 2.05 -28.74
C TYR A 233 -11.85 0.67 -28.60
N LYS A 234 -11.07 -0.39 -28.32
CA LYS A 234 -11.62 -1.75 -28.15
C LYS A 234 -12.38 -1.94 -26.84
N GLN A 235 -12.02 -1.20 -25.78
CA GLN A 235 -12.67 -1.32 -24.47
C GLN A 235 -14.07 -0.68 -24.43
N LYS A 236 -14.30 0.43 -25.16
CA LYS A 236 -15.63 1.05 -25.22
C LYS A 236 -16.70 0.10 -25.77
N LYS A 237 -16.38 -0.75 -26.76
CA LYS A 237 -17.36 -1.67 -27.37
C LYS A 237 -17.88 -2.76 -26.42
N LYS A 238 -17.11 -3.17 -25.40
CA LYS A 238 -17.59 -4.15 -24.41
C LYS A 238 -18.56 -3.55 -23.39
N HIS A 239 -18.48 -2.24 -23.14
CA HIS A 239 -19.29 -1.59 -22.12
C HIS A 239 -20.74 -1.28 -22.57
N TYR A 240 -21.02 -1.38 -23.87
CA TYR A 240 -22.36 -1.17 -24.45
C TYR A 240 -23.09 -2.48 -24.80
N GLY A 241 -22.53 -3.65 -24.45
CA GLY A 241 -23.19 -4.94 -24.58
C GLY A 241 -23.75 -5.42 -23.24
N LEU A 242 -24.99 -5.02 -22.94
CA LEU A 242 -25.96 -5.62 -21.99
C LEU A 242 -25.45 -6.02 -20.57
N PRO A 243 -25.83 -5.28 -19.51
CA PRO A 243 -25.45 -5.61 -18.13
C PRO A 243 -26.31 -6.66 -17.39
N TRP A 244 -27.33 -7.30 -18.00
CA TRP A 244 -28.38 -8.01 -17.23
C TRP A 244 -28.81 -9.39 -17.77
N ALA A 245 -27.91 -10.22 -18.26
CA ALA A 245 -28.24 -11.60 -18.60
C ALA A 245 -27.40 -12.60 -17.78
N TYR A 246 -27.73 -12.72 -16.49
CA TYR A 246 -27.64 -13.94 -15.68
C TYR A 246 -28.67 -13.83 -14.57
#